data_AF-A0A3R7HYE6-F1
#
_entry.id   AF-A0A3R7HYE6-F1
#
_cell.length_a   1.000
_cell.length_b   1.000
_cell.length_c   1.000
_cell.angle_alpha   90.00
_cell.angle_beta   90.00
_cell.angle_gamma   90.00
#
_symmetry.space_group_name_H-M   'P 1'
#
loop_
_entity.id
_entity.type
_entity.pdbx_description
1 polymer ?
#
loop_
_entity_poly.entity_id
_entity_poly.type
_entity_poly.pdbx_seq_one_letter_code
_entity_poly.pdbx_strand_id
1 'polypeptide(L)'
;MVKEQAEISHRNMQRLLQSVGLVSDDTVVESFGEEHYFGQVMLDFKIKQIVRLYTATDRIVVAWRALISPEKFKGKSLSDILFEEKGALVIEPYTVCNGETASVVHTWQMITPDLYGCAEMAGSKSIQELAEFVITGCRPGRAVDSMERTLHMQVTPPGLIATH
;
A
#
# COMPACT_ATOMS: atom_id res chain seq x y z
N MET A 1 -19.62 -12.81 -3.43
CA MET A 1 -19.54 -13.67 -2.23
C MET A 1 -18.15 -13.67 -1.59
N VAL A 2 -17.06 -14.11 -2.24
CA VAL A 2 -15.72 -14.16 -1.60
C VAL A 2 -15.12 -12.78 -1.31
N LYS A 3 -15.22 -11.83 -2.26
CA LYS A 3 -14.71 -10.45 -2.10
C LYS A 3 -15.44 -9.68 -1.00
N GLU A 4 -16.77 -9.80 -0.96
CA GLU A 4 -17.63 -9.20 0.05
C GLU A 4 -17.33 -9.76 1.46
N GLN A 5 -17.09 -11.07 1.58
CA GLN A 5 -16.70 -11.68 2.85
C GLN A 5 -15.33 -11.17 3.34
N ALA A 6 -14.37 -10.94 2.43
CA ALA A 6 -13.07 -10.38 2.75
C ALA A 6 -13.17 -8.92 3.22
N GLU A 7 -13.98 -8.09 2.55
CA GLU A 7 -14.25 -6.70 2.93
C GLU A 7 -14.95 -6.58 4.29
N ILE A 8 -15.90 -7.47 4.59
CA ILE A 8 -16.55 -7.56 5.90
C ILE A 8 -15.54 -7.95 6.98
N SER A 9 -14.70 -8.94 6.71
CA SER A 9 -13.65 -9.39 7.64
C SER A 9 -12.65 -8.28 7.97
N HIS A 10 -12.20 -7.54 6.94
CA HIS A 10 -11.32 -6.38 7.09
C HIS A 10 -11.93 -5.32 8.01
N ARG A 11 -13.17 -4.87 7.72
CA ARG A 11 -13.83 -3.83 8.54
C ARG A 11 -14.01 -4.26 9.99
N ASN A 12 -14.34 -5.52 10.23
CA ASN A 12 -14.48 -6.04 11.59
C ASN A 12 -13.14 -6.03 12.34
N MET A 13 -12.04 -6.40 11.66
CA MET A 13 -10.70 -6.32 12.23
C MET A 13 -10.33 -4.88 12.59
N GLN A 14 -10.60 -3.92 11.70
CA GLN A 14 -10.28 -2.51 11.94
C GLN A 14 -11.06 -1.94 13.13
N ARG A 15 -12.37 -2.22 13.21
CA ARG A 15 -13.19 -1.83 14.37
C ARG A 15 -12.73 -2.47 15.66
N LEU A 16 -12.31 -3.74 15.61
CA LEU A 16 -11.75 -4.42 16.78
C LEU A 16 -10.49 -3.70 17.26
N LEU A 17 -9.53 -3.42 16.36
CA LEU A 17 -8.30 -2.69 16.68
C LEU A 17 -8.58 -1.30 17.26
N GLN A 18 -9.58 -0.59 16.76
CA GLN A 18 -10.04 0.69 17.31
C GLN A 18 -10.62 0.52 18.72
N SER A 19 -11.50 -0.47 18.91
CA SER A 19 -12.16 -0.72 20.19
C SER A 19 -11.18 -1.06 21.33
N VAL A 20 -10.06 -1.70 21.00
CA VAL A 20 -8.99 -2.01 21.97
C VAL A 20 -7.92 -0.93 22.07
N GLY A 21 -8.09 0.22 21.40
CA GLY A 21 -7.17 1.35 21.44
C GLY A 21 -5.82 1.11 20.77
N LEU A 22 -5.70 0.09 19.92
CA LEU A 22 -4.46 -0.20 19.18
C LEU A 22 -4.28 0.70 17.95
N VAL A 23 -5.36 1.29 17.45
CA VAL A 23 -5.35 2.24 16.32
C VAL A 23 -6.37 3.35 16.56
N SER A 24 -6.09 4.56 16.05
CA SER A 24 -6.99 5.72 16.10
C SER A 24 -7.78 5.87 14.79
N ASP A 25 -8.78 6.76 14.77
CA ASP A 25 -9.64 7.01 13.60
C ASP A 25 -8.88 7.52 12.37
N ASP A 26 -7.72 8.13 12.61
CA ASP A 26 -6.78 8.60 11.59
C ASP A 26 -5.90 7.46 11.00
N THR A 27 -6.09 6.22 11.46
CA THR A 27 -5.22 5.08 11.14
C THR A 27 -5.99 3.95 10.47
N VAL A 28 -5.44 3.45 9.37
CA VAL A 28 -5.93 2.28 8.65
C VAL A 28 -4.90 1.16 8.72
N VAL A 29 -5.35 -0.05 9.02
CA VAL A 29 -4.52 -1.26 9.01
C VAL A 29 -5.14 -2.26 8.06
N GLU A 30 -4.36 -2.76 7.12
CA GLU A 30 -4.83 -3.66 6.07
C GLU A 30 -3.89 -4.85 5.88
N SER A 31 -4.46 -5.96 5.42
CA SER A 31 -3.72 -7.10 4.90
C SER A 31 -4.43 -7.60 3.66
N PHE A 32 -3.74 -7.63 2.53
CA PHE A 32 -4.32 -8.05 1.25
C PHE A 32 -3.28 -8.75 0.37
N GLY A 33 -3.75 -9.48 -0.64
CA GLY A 33 -2.91 -10.13 -1.64
C GLY A 33 -3.14 -9.53 -3.02
N GLU A 34 -2.10 -9.42 -3.82
CA GLU A 34 -2.16 -8.90 -5.19
C GLU A 34 -1.34 -9.76 -6.16
N GLU A 35 -1.94 -10.01 -7.32
CA GLU A 35 -1.26 -10.61 -8.47
C GLU A 35 -0.95 -9.52 -9.50
N HIS A 36 0.33 -9.33 -9.80
CA HIS A 36 0.82 -8.38 -10.79
C HIS A 36 1.34 -9.10 -12.02
N TYR A 37 0.89 -8.67 -13.19
CA TYR A 37 1.35 -9.17 -14.48
C TYR A 37 2.20 -8.12 -15.19
N PHE A 38 3.47 -8.45 -15.42
CA PHE A 38 4.40 -7.64 -16.20
C PHE A 38 4.76 -8.40 -17.47
N GLY A 39 3.95 -8.21 -18.52
CA GLY A 39 4.03 -9.01 -19.73
C GLY A 39 3.69 -10.48 -19.43
N GLN A 40 4.66 -11.38 -19.60
CA GLN A 40 4.51 -12.80 -19.29
C GLN A 40 4.97 -13.17 -17.87
N VAL A 41 5.52 -12.23 -17.11
CA VAL A 41 5.97 -12.46 -15.74
C VAL A 41 4.83 -12.17 -14.78
N MET A 42 4.44 -13.19 -14.02
CA MET A 42 3.50 -13.06 -12.91
C MET A 42 4.28 -12.96 -11.60
N LEU A 43 3.81 -12.07 -10.74
CA LEU A 43 4.34 -11.83 -9.42
C LEU A 43 3.19 -11.70 -8.41
N ASP A 44 3.18 -12.60 -7.44
CA ASP A 44 2.18 -12.68 -6.38
C ASP A 44 2.78 -12.17 -5.06
N PHE A 45 2.05 -11.28 -4.39
CA PHE A 45 2.46 -10.70 -3.12
C PHE A 45 1.35 -10.73 -2.08
N LYS A 46 1.76 -10.86 -0.82
CA LYS A 46 0.97 -10.44 0.34
C LYS A 46 1.51 -9.15 0.92
N ILE A 47 0.63 -8.19 1.14
CA ILE A 47 0.95 -6.89 1.71
C ILE A 47 0.23 -6.76 3.05
N LYS A 48 0.98 -6.33 4.08
CA LYS A 48 0.44 -5.84 5.34
C LYS A 48 0.84 -4.39 5.49
N GLN A 49 -0.10 -3.49 5.66
CA GLN A 49 0.20 -2.07 5.76
C GLN A 49 -0.52 -1.38 6.90
N ILE A 50 0.12 -0.31 7.38
CA ILE A 50 -0.46 0.68 8.27
C ILE A 50 -0.34 2.02 7.57
N VAL A 51 -1.46 2.71 7.42
CA VAL A 51 -1.55 4.05 6.84
C VAL A 51 -2.08 4.97 7.93
N ARG A 52 -1.50 6.17 8.07
CA ARG A 52 -1.95 7.16 9.04
C ARG A 52 -2.04 8.55 8.42
N LEU A 53 -3.17 9.19 8.66
CA LEU A 53 -3.48 10.55 8.28
C LEU A 53 -3.09 11.51 9.41
N TYR A 54 -2.41 12.59 9.08
CA TYR A 54 -2.13 13.69 9.99
C TYR A 54 -2.63 14.99 9.35
N THR A 55 -3.51 15.69 10.05
CA THR A 55 -4.02 17.00 9.62
C THR A 55 -3.31 18.09 10.40
N ALA A 56 -2.64 18.99 9.69
CA ALA A 56 -2.08 20.23 10.23
C ALA A 56 -2.85 21.44 9.67
N THR A 57 -2.55 22.63 10.18
CA THR A 57 -3.25 23.88 9.79
C THR A 57 -3.15 24.19 8.30
N ASP A 58 -2.01 23.87 7.68
CA ASP A 58 -1.66 24.25 6.31
C ASP A 58 -1.37 23.07 5.38
N ARG A 59 -1.48 21.83 5.89
CA ARG A 59 -1.16 20.62 5.12
C ARG A 59 -1.83 19.38 5.64
N ILE A 60 -1.95 18.40 4.76
CA ILE A 60 -2.32 17.03 5.09
C ILE A 60 -1.12 16.13 4.84
N VAL A 61 -0.81 15.26 5.79
CA VAL A 61 0.25 14.25 5.65
C VAL A 61 -0.36 12.86 5.74
N VAL A 62 -0.14 12.03 4.73
CA VAL A 62 -0.48 10.60 4.76
C VAL A 62 0.83 9.83 4.81
N ALA A 63 1.12 9.18 5.92
CA ALA A 63 2.31 8.34 6.08
C ALA A 63 1.92 6.87 6.09
N TRP A 64 2.76 6.01 5.52
CA TRP A 64 2.53 4.56 5.56
C TRP A 64 3.79 3.78 5.85
N ARG A 65 3.56 2.59 6.37
CA ARG A 65 4.54 1.52 6.47
C ARG A 65 3.89 0.23 5.97
N ALA A 66 4.52 -0.43 5.01
CA ALA A 66 4.05 -1.71 4.49
C ALA A 66 5.15 -2.77 4.55
N LEU A 67 4.71 -4.00 4.74
CA LEU A 67 5.49 -5.22 4.65
C LEU A 67 4.97 -6.00 3.45
N ILE A 68 5.84 -6.20 2.47
CA ILE A 68 5.52 -6.85 1.19
C ILE A 68 6.25 -8.19 1.16
N SER A 69 5.49 -9.27 1.17
CA SER A 69 5.97 -10.65 1.13
C SER A 69 5.68 -11.25 -0.25
N PRO A 70 6.67 -11.43 -1.13
CA PRO A 70 6.47 -12.11 -2.40
C PRO A 70 6.22 -13.60 -2.14
N GLU A 71 5.16 -14.15 -2.72
CA GLU A 71 4.82 -15.57 -2.61
C GLU A 71 5.26 -16.36 -3.82
N LYS A 72 5.16 -15.78 -5.03
CA LYS A 72 5.51 -16.45 -6.28
C LYS A 72 6.06 -15.48 -7.30
N PHE A 73 7.19 -15.81 -7.91
CA PHE A 73 7.82 -15.02 -8.97
C PHE A 73 8.36 -15.91 -10.08
N LYS A 74 8.02 -15.60 -11.34
CA LYS A 74 8.44 -16.39 -12.52
C LYS A 74 8.15 -17.90 -12.37
N GLY A 75 7.00 -18.22 -11.77
CA GLY A 75 6.56 -19.60 -11.55
C GLY A 75 7.20 -20.31 -10.34
N LYS A 76 8.18 -19.70 -9.66
CA LYS A 76 8.83 -20.25 -8.47
C LYS A 76 8.19 -19.69 -7.20
N SER A 77 7.91 -20.57 -6.24
CA SER A 77 7.53 -20.13 -4.90
C SER A 77 8.72 -19.48 -4.21
N LEU A 78 8.45 -18.40 -3.49
CA LEU A 78 9.42 -17.67 -2.70
C LEU A 78 9.05 -17.79 -1.22
N SER A 79 10.06 -17.92 -0.37
CA SER A 79 9.94 -17.79 1.08
C SER A 79 11.07 -16.90 1.58
N ASP A 80 10.90 -16.35 2.79
CA ASP A 80 11.97 -15.66 3.54
C ASP A 80 12.51 -14.38 2.87
N ILE A 81 11.75 -13.82 1.93
CA ILE A 81 11.99 -12.49 1.35
C ILE A 81 10.91 -11.56 1.86
N LEU A 82 11.32 -10.41 2.39
CA LEU A 82 10.43 -9.36 2.83
C LEU A 82 10.92 -8.04 2.25
N PHE A 83 10.01 -7.17 1.84
CA PHE A 83 10.34 -5.78 1.56
C PHE A 83 9.60 -4.90 2.55
N GLU A 84 10.34 -4.02 3.22
CA GLU A 84 9.77 -2.96 4.03
C GLU A 84 9.65 -1.70 3.18
N GLU A 85 8.42 -1.25 2.98
CA GLU A 85 8.12 0.02 2.36
C GLU A 85 7.77 1.06 3.44
N LYS A 86 8.33 2.26 3.30
CA LYS A 86 7.96 3.45 4.07
C LYS A 86 7.77 4.60 3.12
N GLY A 87 6.77 5.43 3.37
CA GLY A 87 6.60 6.65 2.59
C GLY A 87 5.68 7.65 3.25
N ALA A 88 5.64 8.84 2.67
CA ALA A 88 4.60 9.81 2.97
C ALA A 88 4.23 10.66 1.75
N LEU A 89 2.97 11.08 1.74
CA LEU A 89 2.42 12.12 0.89
C LEU A 89 2.18 13.36 1.76
N VAL A 90 2.62 14.52 1.28
CA VAL A 90 2.33 15.82 1.88
C VAL A 90 1.54 16.62 0.86
N ILE A 91 0.32 17.00 1.22
CA ILE A 91 -0.61 17.74 0.37
C ILE A 91 -0.73 19.15 0.94
N GLU A 92 -0.34 20.13 0.14
CA GLU A 92 -0.31 21.55 0.53
C GLU A 92 -1.17 22.38 -0.44
N PRO A 93 -1.90 23.39 0.04
CA PRO A 93 -2.63 24.30 -0.82
C PRO A 93 -1.64 25.11 -1.67
N TYR A 94 -1.97 25.28 -2.95
CA TYR A 94 -1.19 26.08 -3.88
C TYR A 94 -2.08 27.07 -4.61
N THR A 95 -1.76 28.35 -4.49
CA THR A 95 -2.47 29.42 -5.20
C THR A 95 -1.78 29.70 -6.52
N VAL A 96 -2.50 29.48 -7.62
CA VAL A 96 -2.03 29.82 -8.97
C VAL A 96 -2.18 31.33 -9.18
N CYS A 97 -1.30 31.94 -9.98
CA CYS A 97 -1.25 33.40 -10.20
C CYS A 97 -2.56 34.03 -10.72
N ASN A 98 -3.50 33.23 -11.23
CA ASN A 98 -4.82 33.66 -11.72
C ASN A 98 -5.93 33.57 -10.65
N GLY A 99 -5.60 33.22 -9.40
CA GLY A 99 -6.56 33.03 -8.31
C GLY A 99 -7.21 31.64 -8.27
N GLU A 100 -6.80 30.71 -9.14
CA GLU A 100 -7.23 29.31 -9.05
C GLU A 100 -6.57 28.61 -7.87
N THR A 101 -7.35 27.81 -7.15
CA THR A 101 -6.87 26.96 -6.05
C THR A 101 -6.46 25.61 -6.59
N ALA A 102 -5.20 25.24 -6.39
CA ALA A 102 -4.67 23.92 -6.63
C ALA A 102 -4.11 23.32 -5.33
N SER A 103 -3.62 22.08 -5.42
CA SER A 103 -2.83 21.47 -4.34
C SER A 103 -1.55 20.91 -4.94
N VAL A 104 -0.46 21.02 -4.19
CA VAL A 104 0.81 20.38 -4.53
C VAL A 104 0.95 19.14 -3.66
N VAL A 105 1.30 18.02 -4.30
CA VAL A 105 1.55 16.75 -3.63
C VAL A 105 3.04 16.46 -3.67
N HIS A 106 3.68 16.50 -2.51
CA HIS A 106 5.04 16.02 -2.32
C HIS A 106 5.01 14.57 -1.86
N THR A 107 5.87 13.73 -2.43
CA THR A 107 5.95 12.32 -2.09
C THR A 107 7.39 11.92 -1.85
N TRP A 108 7.60 11.12 -0.81
CA TRP A 108 8.85 10.38 -0.62
C TRP A 108 8.52 8.94 -0.29
N GLN A 109 9.40 8.05 -0.73
CA GLN A 109 9.21 6.62 -0.56
C GLN A 109 10.57 5.92 -0.50
N MET A 110 10.65 4.91 0.35
CA MET A 110 11.80 4.04 0.51
C MET A 110 11.32 2.59 0.58
N ILE A 111 11.99 1.72 -0.16
CA ILE A 111 11.75 0.28 -0.14
C ILE A 111 13.06 -0.39 0.23
N THR A 112 13.04 -1.13 1.32
CA THR A 112 14.22 -1.83 1.85
C THR A 112 13.97 -3.33 1.79
N PRO A 113 14.74 -4.10 1.00
CA PRO A 113 14.67 -5.55 1.07
C PRO A 113 15.26 -6.03 2.41
N ASP A 114 14.54 -6.90 3.08
CA ASP A 114 14.97 -7.64 4.25
C ASP A 114 15.07 -9.12 3.87
N LEU A 115 16.31 -9.58 3.71
CA LEU A 115 16.65 -10.91 3.20
C LEU A 115 17.08 -11.83 4.36
N TYR A 116 16.15 -12.16 5.26
CA TYR A 116 16.44 -13.10 6.35
C TYR A 116 16.86 -14.47 5.76
N GLY A 117 18.04 -14.97 6.15
CA GLY A 117 18.50 -16.31 5.75
C GLY A 117 18.90 -16.50 4.28
N CYS A 118 18.68 -15.50 3.43
CA CYS A 118 18.97 -15.55 1.99
C CYS A 118 20.37 -15.00 1.64
N ALA A 119 21.34 -15.11 2.55
CA ALA A 119 22.70 -14.57 2.35
C ALA A 119 23.40 -15.17 1.12
N GLU A 120 23.07 -16.42 0.75
CA GLU A 120 23.59 -17.08 -0.46
C GLU A 120 22.95 -16.57 -1.76
N MET A 121 21.77 -15.94 -1.68
CA MET A 121 21.03 -15.37 -2.83
C MET A 121 21.19 -13.86 -2.94
N ALA A 122 21.80 -13.22 -1.93
CA ALA A 122 22.16 -11.81 -1.95
C ALA A 122 23.13 -11.55 -3.11
N GLY A 123 22.69 -10.78 -4.11
CA GLY A 123 23.44 -10.54 -5.35
C GLY A 123 23.13 -11.50 -6.50
N SER A 124 22.21 -12.46 -6.34
CA SER A 124 21.71 -13.25 -7.46
C SER A 124 20.87 -12.39 -8.41
N LYS A 125 20.99 -12.65 -9.71
CA LYS A 125 20.21 -11.95 -10.75
C LYS A 125 18.70 -12.00 -10.50
N SER A 126 18.20 -13.09 -9.94
CA SER A 126 16.77 -13.26 -9.64
C SER A 126 16.27 -12.35 -8.53
N ILE A 127 17.07 -12.09 -7.48
CA ILE A 127 16.71 -11.16 -6.40
C ILE A 127 16.76 -9.72 -6.90
N GLN A 128 17.75 -9.38 -7.73
CA GLN A 128 17.80 -8.07 -8.37
C GLN A 128 16.56 -7.82 -9.24
N GLU A 129 16.21 -8.77 -10.11
CA GLU A 129 15.01 -8.66 -10.95
C GLU A 129 13.74 -8.53 -10.08
N LEU A 130 13.61 -9.35 -9.02
CA LEU A 130 12.48 -9.25 -8.09
C LEU A 130 12.41 -7.87 -7.43
N ALA A 131 13.53 -7.34 -6.95
CA ALA A 131 13.59 -6.01 -6.35
C ALA A 131 13.19 -4.91 -7.35
N GLU A 132 13.65 -5.01 -8.60
CA GLU A 132 13.24 -4.10 -9.69
C GLU A 132 11.73 -4.16 -9.94
N PHE A 133 11.12 -5.36 -9.92
CA PHE A 133 9.67 -5.50 -10.04
C PHE A 133 8.92 -4.88 -8.87
N VAL A 134 9.36 -5.12 -7.62
CA VAL A 134 8.77 -4.51 -6.42
C VAL A 134 8.84 -2.99 -6.50
N ILE A 135 10.02 -2.44 -6.77
CA ILE A 135 10.23 -0.99 -6.89
C ILE A 135 9.35 -0.39 -8.01
N THR A 136 9.20 -1.11 -9.12
CA THR A 136 8.35 -0.67 -10.23
C THR A 136 6.86 -0.69 -9.86
N GLY A 137 6.41 -1.73 -9.16
CA GLY A 137 5.02 -1.87 -8.70
C GLY A 137 4.65 -0.81 -7.64
N CYS A 138 5.61 -0.45 -6.80
CA CYS A 138 5.41 0.50 -5.71
C CYS A 138 5.65 1.96 -6.11
N ARG A 139 5.91 2.31 -7.38
CA ARG A 139 6.21 3.70 -7.79
C ARG A 139 5.27 4.74 -7.16
N PRO A 140 5.72 5.96 -6.86
CA PRO A 140 4.91 6.94 -6.12
C PRO A 140 3.52 7.23 -6.69
N GLY A 141 3.34 7.19 -8.03
CA GLY A 141 2.02 7.30 -8.64
C GLY A 141 1.06 6.15 -8.26
N ARG A 142 1.58 4.93 -8.15
CA ARG A 142 0.83 3.77 -7.65
C ARG A 142 0.53 3.85 -6.16
N ALA A 143 1.42 4.46 -5.39
CA ALA A 143 1.15 4.72 -3.98
C ALA A 143 -0.07 5.63 -3.82
N VAL A 144 -0.23 6.65 -4.67
CA VAL A 144 -1.44 7.49 -4.70
C VAL A 144 -2.68 6.66 -5.04
N ASP A 145 -2.65 5.88 -6.13
CA ASP A 145 -3.77 4.97 -6.50
C ASP A 145 -4.15 4.03 -5.33
N SER A 146 -3.15 3.50 -4.62
CA SER A 146 -3.36 2.62 -3.45
C SER A 146 -4.00 3.36 -2.28
N MET A 147 -3.61 4.61 -2.03
CA MET A 147 -4.23 5.44 -1.00
C MET A 147 -5.67 5.82 -1.37
N GLU A 148 -5.95 6.13 -2.63
CA GLU A 148 -7.33 6.35 -3.11
C GLU A 148 -8.20 5.11 -2.90
N ARG A 149 -7.70 3.91 -3.27
CA ARG A 149 -8.38 2.64 -2.97
C ARG A 149 -8.69 2.50 -1.49
N THR A 150 -7.70 2.77 -0.64
CA THR A 150 -7.82 2.68 0.82
C THR A 150 -8.93 3.61 1.31
N LEU A 151 -8.96 4.86 0.85
CA LEU A 151 -10.00 5.84 1.20
C LEU A 151 -11.39 5.40 0.73
N HIS A 152 -11.52 4.90 -0.51
CA HIS A 152 -12.80 4.40 -1.03
C HIS A 152 -13.36 3.24 -0.18
N MET A 153 -12.51 2.35 0.32
CA MET A 153 -12.94 1.26 1.19
C MET A 153 -13.44 1.73 2.56
N GLN A 154 -12.94 2.87 3.05
CA GLN A 154 -13.40 3.46 4.32
C GLN A 154 -14.73 4.22 4.17
N VAL A 155 -14.97 4.85 3.01
CA VAL A 155 -16.15 5.72 2.79
C VAL A 155 -17.37 4.94 2.30
N THR A 156 -17.21 3.80 1.63
CA THR A 156 -18.34 3.09 1.01
C THR A 156 -19.15 2.26 2.02
N PRO A 157 -20.42 2.59 2.30
CA PRO A 157 -21.29 1.74 3.11
C PRO A 157 -21.63 0.45 2.32
N PRO A 158 -21.80 -0.70 2.99
CA PRO A 158 -22.27 -1.91 2.31
C PRO A 158 -23.70 -1.67 1.80
N GLY A 159 -23.88 -1.63 0.47
CA GLY A 159 -25.21 -1.55 -0.15
C GLY A 159 -25.33 -0.77 -1.46
N LEU A 160 -24.31 -0.04 -1.91
CA LEU A 160 -24.35 0.68 -3.20
C LEU A 160 -23.35 0.07 -4.19
N ILE A 161 -23.59 -1.19 -4.56
CA ILE A 161 -23.12 -1.68 -5.87
C ILE A 161 -24.17 -1.22 -6.87
N ALA A 162 -23.94 -0.07 -7.50
CA ALA A 162 -24.71 0.32 -8.66
C ALA A 162 -24.38 -0.67 -9.78
N THR A 163 -25.35 -1.54 -10.08
CA THR A 163 -25.37 -2.32 -11.31
C THR A 163 -25.53 -1.36 -12.49
N HIS A 164 -24.51 -1.27 -13.33
CA HIS A 164 -24.64 -0.87 -14.72
C HIS A 164 -23.81 -1.81 -15.59
#